data_AF-A0A7J9WYI3-F1
#
_entry.id   AF-A0A7J9WYI3-F1
#
_cell.length_a   1.000
_cell.length_b   1.000
_cell.length_c   1.000
_cell.angle_alpha   90.00
_cell.angle_beta   90.00
_cell.angle_gamma   90.00
#
_symmetry.space_group_name_H-M   'P 1'
#
loop_
_entity.id
_entity.type
_entity.pdbx_description
1 polymer ?
#
loop_
_entity_poly.entity_id
_entity_poly.type
_entity_poly.pdbx_seq_one_letter_code
_entity_poly.pdbx_strand_id
1 'polypeptide(L)'
;MTEDEILHGEGVDERTPPRRTPATKQERRDRLRHYAQFVPLFGKLIYRLMKDPRVPTRAKATLLVAAGYVISPVDFVPDWILGLGQFDDLIVAAFALDQILNRVPDHIVREHWDGEEDVLRIIKEILDISTGFMPARIRRRFINR
;
A
#
# COMPACT_ATOMS: atom_id res chain seq x y z
N MET A 1 -29.97 -53.92 32.30
CA MET A 1 -29.05 -54.98 31.85
C MET A 1 -28.89 -54.72 30.36
N THR A 2 -28.08 -53.70 30.03
CA THR A 2 -26.69 -53.74 29.48
C THR A 2 -26.76 -53.77 27.94
N GLU A 3 -26.04 -53.02 27.10
CA GLU A 3 -24.80 -52.21 27.10
C GLU A 3 -24.97 -51.11 26.01
N ASP A 4 -24.64 -49.84 26.23
CA ASP A 4 -23.31 -49.24 26.02
C ASP A 4 -22.62 -49.60 24.68
N GLU A 5 -22.70 -48.73 23.66
CA GLU A 5 -21.53 -48.23 22.87
C GLU A 5 -22.00 -47.19 21.84
N ILE A 6 -21.79 -45.88 22.08
CA ILE A 6 -20.76 -45.02 21.46
C ILE A 6 -20.78 -45.09 19.91
N LEU A 7 -21.08 -43.99 19.22
CA LEU A 7 -20.16 -43.15 18.41
C LEU A 7 -21.09 -42.31 17.51
N HIS A 8 -20.91 -41.03 17.17
CA HIS A 8 -19.85 -40.07 17.39
C HIS A 8 -20.50 -38.71 17.10
N GLY A 9 -20.32 -37.74 18.00
CA GLY A 9 -20.66 -36.36 17.71
C GLY A 9 -19.68 -35.82 16.68
N GLU A 10 -20.06 -35.78 15.42
CA GLU A 10 -19.34 -34.99 14.41
C GLU A 10 -19.76 -33.53 14.59
N GLY A 11 -19.06 -32.86 15.49
CA GLY A 11 -19.03 -31.40 15.53
C GLY A 11 -18.54 -30.91 14.17
N VAL A 12 -19.46 -30.35 13.39
CA VAL A 12 -19.12 -29.56 12.21
C VAL A 12 -18.24 -28.41 12.71
N ASP A 13 -16.93 -28.56 12.51
CA ASP A 13 -15.94 -27.55 12.91
C ASP A 13 -16.08 -26.32 12.01
N GLU A 14 -16.98 -25.42 12.41
CA GLU A 14 -17.22 -24.11 11.79
C GLU A 14 -16.03 -23.14 11.94
N ARG A 15 -14.87 -23.58 12.47
CA ARG A 15 -13.65 -22.76 12.57
C ARG A 15 -12.74 -22.84 11.34
N THR A 16 -13.20 -23.43 10.23
CA THR A 16 -12.50 -23.26 8.97
C THR A 16 -12.88 -21.90 8.37
N PRO A 17 -12.01 -20.88 8.38
CA PRO A 17 -12.31 -19.64 7.68
C PRO A 17 -12.60 -19.96 6.22
N PRO A 18 -13.62 -19.33 5.59
CA PRO A 18 -13.94 -19.60 4.20
C PRO A 18 -12.67 -19.46 3.37
N ARG A 19 -12.32 -20.52 2.62
CA ARG A 19 -11.23 -20.47 1.65
C ARG A 19 -11.47 -19.23 0.80
N ARG A 20 -10.63 -18.19 0.95
CA ARG A 20 -10.72 -16.99 0.12
C ARG A 20 -10.59 -17.44 -1.33
N THR A 21 -11.69 -17.50 -2.05
CA THR A 21 -11.71 -17.87 -3.46
C THR A 21 -10.75 -16.92 -4.17
N PRO A 22 -9.77 -17.41 -4.95
CA PRO A 22 -8.84 -16.53 -5.65
C PRO A 22 -9.64 -15.59 -6.55
N ALA A 23 -9.50 -14.28 -6.33
CA ALA A 23 -10.22 -13.24 -7.07
C ALA A 23 -10.13 -13.50 -8.58
N THR A 24 -11.29 -13.47 -9.23
CA THR A 24 -11.44 -13.71 -10.67
C THR A 24 -10.62 -12.69 -11.46
N LYS A 25 -10.26 -13.03 -12.71
CA LYS A 25 -9.50 -12.13 -13.59
C LYS A 25 -10.22 -10.80 -13.81
N GLN A 26 -11.55 -10.80 -13.77
CA GLN A 26 -12.39 -9.61 -13.90
C GLN A 26 -12.31 -8.73 -12.65
N GLU A 27 -12.51 -9.29 -11.45
CA GLU A 27 -12.39 -8.55 -10.18
C GLU A 27 -10.99 -7.93 -10.01
N ARG A 28 -9.93 -8.66 -10.40
CA ARG A 28 -8.56 -8.12 -10.37
C ARG A 28 -8.41 -6.91 -11.30
N ARG A 29 -8.98 -6.95 -12.51
CA ARG A 29 -8.94 -5.85 -13.47
C ARG A 29 -9.71 -4.64 -12.97
N ASP A 30 -10.88 -4.86 -12.38
CA ASP A 30 -11.72 -3.80 -11.87
C ASP A 30 -11.05 -3.10 -10.67
N ARG A 31 -10.40 -3.86 -9.78
CA ARG A 31 -9.55 -3.30 -8.72
C ARG A 31 -8.37 -2.50 -9.27
N LEU A 32 -7.65 -3.03 -10.27
CA LEU A 32 -6.52 -2.31 -10.87
C LEU A 32 -6.97 -1.00 -11.53
N ARG A 33 -8.10 -1.00 -12.26
CA ARG A 33 -8.67 0.20 -12.86
C ARG A 33 -9.09 1.21 -11.80
N HIS A 34 -9.72 0.73 -10.73
CA HIS A 34 -10.12 1.56 -9.60
C HIS A 34 -8.91 2.23 -8.94
N TYR A 35 -7.79 1.54 -8.73
CA TYR A 35 -6.58 2.19 -8.20
C TYR A 35 -5.87 3.08 -9.22
N ALA A 36 -5.86 2.69 -10.50
CA ALA A 36 -5.21 3.45 -11.56
C ALA A 36 -5.81 4.86 -11.74
N GLN A 37 -7.12 5.03 -11.48
CA GLN A 37 -7.76 6.34 -11.58
C GLN A 37 -7.24 7.34 -10.52
N PHE A 38 -6.68 6.86 -9.40
CA PHE A 38 -6.10 7.71 -8.37
C PHE A 38 -4.67 8.15 -8.68
N VAL A 39 -3.97 7.49 -9.60
CA VAL A 39 -2.59 7.85 -9.99
C VAL A 39 -2.46 9.34 -10.37
N PRO A 40 -3.28 9.91 -11.28
CA PRO A 40 -3.20 11.34 -11.59
C PRO A 40 -3.52 12.24 -10.40
N LEU A 41 -4.44 11.82 -9.53
CA LEU A 41 -4.80 12.57 -8.31
C LEU A 41 -3.62 12.61 -7.33
N PHE A 42 -2.95 11.48 -7.11
CA PHE A 42 -1.75 11.41 -6.29
C PHE A 42 -0.59 12.21 -6.88
N GLY A 43 -0.39 12.17 -8.20
CA GLY A 43 0.61 13.01 -8.87
C GLY A 43 0.37 14.50 -8.62
N LYS A 44 -0.88 14.95 -8.72
CA LYS A 44 -1.28 16.33 -8.44
C LYS A 44 -1.11 16.71 -6.97
N LEU A 45 -1.48 15.81 -6.05
CA LEU A 45 -1.28 15.98 -4.61
C LEU A 45 0.21 16.18 -4.30
N ILE A 46 1.07 15.27 -4.78
CA ILE A 46 2.52 15.34 -4.56
C ILE A 46 3.07 16.66 -5.10
N TYR A 47 2.68 17.05 -6.31
CA TYR A 47 3.09 18.31 -6.91
C TYR A 47 2.71 19.52 -6.06
N ARG A 48 1.48 19.56 -5.54
CA ARG A 48 1.01 20.65 -4.67
C ARG A 48 1.73 20.67 -3.33
N LEU A 49 1.91 19.50 -2.69
CA LEU A 49 2.65 19.37 -1.43
C LEU A 49 4.12 19.81 -1.57
N MET A 50 4.76 19.54 -2.71
CA MET A 50 6.11 20.03 -2.97
C MET A 50 6.19 21.57 -2.99
N LYS A 51 5.12 22.24 -3.43
CA LYS A 51 5.05 23.71 -3.51
C LYS A 51 4.62 24.37 -2.20
N ASP A 52 3.94 23.66 -1.30
CA ASP A 52 3.47 24.23 -0.04
C ASP A 52 4.65 24.45 0.94
N PRO A 53 4.89 25.68 1.43
CA PRO A 53 6.00 25.97 2.35
C PRO A 53 5.85 25.32 3.73
N ARG A 54 4.64 24.91 4.12
CA ARG A 54 4.34 24.23 5.39
C ARG A 54 4.83 22.77 5.40
N VAL A 55 5.15 22.21 4.23
CA VAL A 55 5.66 20.85 4.10
C VAL A 55 7.17 20.81 4.42
N PRO A 56 7.64 19.96 5.36
CA PRO A 56 9.05 19.89 5.71
C PRO A 56 9.94 19.55 4.50
N THR A 57 11.08 20.22 4.36
CA THR A 57 12.04 20.00 3.25
C THR A 57 12.46 18.54 3.11
N ARG A 58 12.59 17.81 4.23
CA ARG A 58 12.89 16.38 4.19
C ARG A 58 11.79 15.55 3.53
N ALA A 59 10.52 15.90 3.74
CA ALA A 59 9.40 15.24 3.07
C ALA A 59 9.40 15.57 1.57
N LYS A 60 9.64 16.83 1.21
CA LYS A 60 9.78 17.26 -0.19
C LYS A 60 10.91 16.53 -0.92
N ALA A 61 12.07 16.39 -0.28
CA ALA A 61 13.20 15.66 -0.85
C ALA A 61 12.83 14.19 -1.14
N THR A 62 12.12 13.53 -0.24
CA THR A 62 11.65 12.16 -0.46
C THR A 62 10.61 12.07 -1.58
N LEU A 63 9.64 13.00 -1.60
CA LEU A 63 8.66 13.09 -2.68
C LEU A 63 9.32 13.33 -4.03
N LEU A 64 10.36 14.15 -4.08
CA LEU A 64 11.14 14.42 -5.28
C LEU A 64 11.89 13.17 -5.77
N VAL A 65 12.50 12.40 -4.86
CA VAL A 65 13.15 11.12 -5.19
C VAL A 65 12.12 10.12 -5.74
N ALA A 66 10.97 9.99 -5.08
CA ALA A 66 9.90 9.12 -5.53
C ALA A 66 9.32 9.55 -6.90
N ALA A 67 9.11 10.85 -7.10
CA ALA A 67 8.66 11.38 -8.38
C ALA A 67 9.70 11.18 -9.49
N GLY A 68 10.98 11.41 -9.20
CA GLY A 68 12.08 11.16 -10.12
C GLY A 68 12.15 9.69 -10.55
N TYR A 69 11.89 8.77 -9.63
CA TYR A 69 11.82 7.34 -9.91
C TYR A 69 10.61 6.98 -10.82
N VAL A 70 9.43 7.57 -10.58
CA VAL A 70 8.25 7.36 -11.44
C VAL A 70 8.45 7.92 -12.86
N ILE A 71 9.15 9.05 -13.00
CA ILE A 71 9.40 9.71 -14.30
C ILE A 71 10.51 9.00 -15.09
N SER A 72 11.54 8.48 -14.41
CA SER A 72 12.64 7.73 -15.03
C SER A 72 12.79 6.37 -14.35
N PRO A 73 12.12 5.32 -14.85
CA PRO A 73 12.12 3.99 -14.24
C PRO A 73 13.46 3.23 -14.37
N VAL A 74 14.59 3.87 -14.73
CA VAL A 74 15.80 3.15 -15.18
C VAL A 74 17.14 3.60 -14.55
N ASP A 75 17.34 4.85 -14.13
CA ASP A 75 18.73 5.38 -14.04
C ASP A 75 19.40 5.49 -12.64
N PHE A 76 18.83 4.95 -11.55
CA PHE A 76 19.45 5.08 -10.20
C PHE A 76 19.76 3.79 -9.46
N VAL A 77 19.27 2.64 -9.93
CA VAL A 77 19.57 1.33 -9.32
C VAL A 77 20.31 0.52 -10.37
N PRO A 78 21.64 0.37 -10.25
CA PRO A 78 22.40 -0.50 -11.14
C PRO A 78 21.79 -1.91 -11.11
N ASP A 79 21.60 -2.51 -12.28
CA ASP A 79 21.02 -3.85 -12.51
C ASP A 79 21.70 -5.00 -11.72
N TRP A 80 22.74 -4.71 -10.95
CA TRP A 80 23.67 -5.67 -10.36
C TRP A 80 23.32 -6.00 -8.91
N ILE A 81 22.30 -5.35 -8.34
CA ILE A 81 22.02 -5.42 -6.90
C ILE A 81 21.13 -6.62 -6.51
N LEU A 82 20.05 -7.00 -7.20
CA LEU A 82 19.23 -8.15 -6.77
C LEU A 82 18.29 -8.65 -7.88
N GLY A 83 18.21 -9.97 -8.10
CA GLY A 83 17.17 -10.62 -8.94
C GLY A 83 15.73 -10.52 -8.39
N LEU A 84 15.22 -9.29 -8.19
CA LEU A 84 13.92 -8.93 -7.61
C LEU A 84 13.16 -7.90 -8.48
N GLY A 85 13.28 -7.96 -9.81
CA GLY A 85 12.88 -6.90 -10.76
C GLY A 85 11.37 -6.57 -10.90
N GLN A 86 10.54 -6.77 -9.88
CA GLN A 86 9.10 -6.41 -9.90
C GLN A 86 8.61 -5.71 -8.63
N PHE A 87 9.44 -5.63 -7.58
CA PHE A 87 9.04 -5.10 -6.27
C PHE A 87 9.43 -3.64 -6.06
N ASP A 88 10.37 -3.14 -6.87
CA ASP A 88 11.05 -1.87 -6.62
C ASP A 88 10.09 -0.67 -6.75
N ASP A 89 9.24 -0.65 -7.78
CA ASP A 89 8.23 0.40 -7.98
C ASP A 89 7.23 0.52 -6.81
N LEU A 90 6.76 -0.63 -6.32
CA LEU A 90 5.76 -0.65 -5.24
C LEU A 90 6.37 -0.20 -3.91
N ILE A 91 7.64 -0.56 -3.66
CA ILE A 91 8.36 -0.16 -2.45
C ILE A 91 8.60 1.36 -2.46
N VAL A 92 9.01 1.93 -3.59
CA VAL A 92 9.23 3.38 -3.71
C VAL A 92 7.91 4.14 -3.55
N ALA A 93 6.84 3.69 -4.19
CA ALA A 93 5.51 4.29 -4.05
C ALA A 93 5.01 4.22 -2.59
N ALA A 94 5.08 3.05 -1.96
CA ALA A 94 4.71 2.88 -0.55
C ALA A 94 5.56 3.78 0.37
N PHE A 95 6.86 3.89 0.12
CA PHE A 95 7.72 4.78 0.91
C PHE A 95 7.35 6.26 0.76
N ALA A 96 7.01 6.71 -0.46
CA ALA A 96 6.55 8.08 -0.69
C ALA A 96 5.25 8.38 0.07
N LEU A 97 4.30 7.45 0.00
CA LEU A 97 3.01 7.53 0.68
C LEU A 97 3.14 7.53 2.21
N ASP A 98 3.99 6.67 2.75
CA ASP A 98 4.32 6.66 4.19
C ASP A 98 4.88 8.00 4.65
N GLN A 99 5.75 8.62 3.84
CA GLN A 99 6.35 9.90 4.17
C GLN A 99 5.34 11.05 4.14
N ILE A 100 4.31 10.97 3.29
CA ILE A 100 3.18 11.90 3.32
C ILE A 100 2.47 11.76 4.68
N LEU A 101 2.08 10.55 5.08
CA LEU A 101 1.39 10.33 6.36
C LEU A 101 2.22 10.75 7.58
N ASN A 102 3.52 10.47 7.56
CA ASN A 102 4.36 10.63 8.75
C ASN A 102 5.00 12.02 8.90
N ARG A 103 5.09 12.79 7.82
CA ARG A 103 5.85 14.05 7.81
C ARG A 103 5.06 15.25 7.33
N VAL A 104 3.91 15.04 6.70
CA VAL A 104 3.03 16.13 6.30
C VAL A 104 1.85 16.15 7.25
N PRO A 105 1.49 17.30 7.85
CA PRO A 105 0.31 17.37 8.70
C PRO A 105 -0.95 16.97 7.91
N ASP A 106 -1.75 16.08 8.48
CA ASP A 106 -2.97 15.51 7.87
C ASP A 106 -3.89 16.55 7.21
N HIS A 107 -4.06 17.71 7.85
CA HIS A 107 -4.91 18.78 7.33
C HIS A 107 -4.35 19.39 6.03
N ILE A 108 -3.02 19.48 5.88
CA ILE A 108 -2.37 19.97 4.65
C ILE A 108 -2.55 18.96 3.51
N VAL A 109 -2.43 17.66 3.82
CA VAL A 109 -2.65 16.61 2.81
C VAL A 109 -4.08 16.67 2.26
N ARG A 110 -5.07 16.84 3.15
CA ARG A 110 -6.47 16.99 2.75
C ARG A 110 -6.76 18.30 2.00
N GLU A 111 -6.14 19.41 2.40
CA GLU A 111 -6.27 20.71 1.73
C GLU A 111 -5.86 20.64 0.25
N HIS A 112 -4.86 19.82 -0.07
CA HIS A 112 -4.33 19.68 -1.43
C HIS A 112 -4.91 18.50 -2.22
N TRP A 113 -5.82 17.72 -1.64
CA TRP A 113 -6.45 16.57 -2.26
C TRP A 113 -7.71 16.95 -3.04
N ASP A 114 -7.82 16.46 -4.28
CA ASP A 114 -8.96 16.72 -5.17
C ASP A 114 -9.91 15.52 -5.32
N GLY A 115 -9.62 14.39 -4.65
CA GLY A 115 -10.46 13.20 -4.74
C GLY A 115 -11.65 13.24 -3.80
N GLU A 116 -12.72 12.53 -4.14
CA GLU A 116 -13.95 12.46 -3.34
C GLU A 116 -13.76 11.67 -2.03
N GLU A 117 -12.85 10.70 -2.04
CA GLU A 117 -12.55 9.84 -0.88
C GLU A 117 -11.48 10.46 0.02
N ASP A 118 -11.46 10.11 1.32
CA ASP A 118 -10.40 10.55 2.23
C ASP A 118 -9.05 9.96 1.80
N VAL A 119 -8.17 10.85 1.35
CA VAL A 119 -6.81 10.54 0.92
C VAL A 119 -6.03 9.73 1.97
N LEU A 120 -6.18 10.03 3.26
CA LEU A 120 -5.43 9.32 4.29
C LEU A 120 -5.91 7.87 4.42
N ARG A 121 -7.21 7.61 4.18
CA ARG A 121 -7.77 6.26 4.15
C ARG A 121 -7.20 5.48 2.98
N ILE A 122 -7.21 6.07 1.78
CA ILE A 122 -6.66 5.44 0.57
C ILE A 122 -5.19 5.12 0.74
N ILE A 123 -4.40 6.06 1.27
CA ILE A 123 -2.98 5.85 1.50
C ILE A 123 -2.74 4.69 2.47
N LYS A 124 -3.45 4.65 3.61
CA LYS A 124 -3.34 3.55 4.58
C LYS A 124 -3.69 2.20 3.96
N GLU A 125 -4.77 2.13 3.17
CA GLU A 125 -5.16 0.90 2.48
C GLU A 125 -4.10 0.41 1.50
N ILE A 126 -3.51 1.32 0.71
CA ILE A 126 -2.42 1.00 -0.21
C ILE A 126 -1.19 0.49 0.56
N LEU A 127 -0.84 1.13 1.67
CA LEU A 127 0.28 0.70 2.52
C LEU A 127 0.04 -0.67 3.16
N ASP A 128 -1.17 -0.95 3.63
CA ASP A 128 -1.53 -2.25 4.20
C ASP A 128 -1.43 -3.38 3.17
N ILE A 129 -1.91 -3.15 1.94
CA ILE A 129 -1.77 -4.10 0.83
C ILE A 129 -0.29 -4.31 0.50
N SER A 130 0.49 -3.22 0.46
CA SER A 130 1.90 -3.27 0.08
C SER A 130 2.76 -3.96 1.13
N THR A 131 2.48 -3.74 2.42
CA THR A 131 3.23 -4.38 3.52
C THR A 131 2.99 -5.89 3.60
N GLY A 132 1.84 -6.38 3.13
CA GLY A 132 1.57 -7.82 2.98
C GLY A 132 2.50 -8.53 1.99
N PHE A 133 3.09 -7.79 1.06
CA PHE A 133 4.00 -8.30 0.03
C PHE A 133 5.49 -8.01 0.35
N MET A 134 5.77 -7.10 1.29
CA MET A 134 7.14 -6.76 1.68
C MET A 134 7.75 -7.79 2.65
N PRO A 135 9.03 -8.17 2.48
CA PRO A 135 9.72 -9.03 3.44
C PRO A 135 9.80 -8.40 4.84
N ALA A 136 9.79 -9.23 5.89
CA ALA A 136 9.70 -8.81 7.29
C ALA A 136 10.75 -7.78 7.75
N ARG A 137 11.89 -7.68 7.03
CA ARG A 137 12.96 -6.70 7.28
C ARG A 137 12.52 -5.25 6.99
N ILE A 138 11.73 -5.04 5.94
CA ILE A 138 11.24 -3.71 5.53
C ILE A 138 10.02 -3.30 6.37
N ARG A 139 9.17 -4.28 6.71
CA ARG A 139 7.97 -4.10 7.53
C ARG A 139 8.22 -3.39 8.87
N ARG A 140 9.38 -3.63 9.50
CA ARG A 140 9.78 -2.98 10.77
C ARG A 140 9.85 -1.45 10.69
N ARG A 141 10.04 -0.88 9.50
CA ARG A 141 10.13 0.57 9.32
C ARG A 141 8.77 1.25 9.19
N PHE A 142 7.76 0.54 8.72
CA PHE A 142 6.43 1.08 8.39
C PHE A 142 5.36 0.76 9.44
N ILE A 143 5.40 -0.41 10.08
CA ILE A 143 4.30 -0.89 10.97
C ILE A 143 4.44 -0.39 12.42
N ASN A 144 5.61 0.11 12.80
CA ASN A 144 5.92 0.39 14.21
C ASN A 144 5.67 1.86 14.57
N ARG A 145 4.46 2.41 14.36
CA ARG A 145 4.00 3.65 15.03
C ARG A 145 2.54 4.03 14.77
#